data_AF-A0A699R640-F1
#
_entry.id   AF-A0A699R640-F1
#
_cell.length_a   1.000
_cell.length_b   1.000
_cell.length_c   1.000
_cell.angle_alpha   90.00
_cell.angle_beta   90.00
_cell.angle_gamma   90.00
#
_symmetry.space_group_name_H-M   'P 1'
#
loop_
_entity.id
_entity.type
_entity.pdbx_description
1 polymer ?
#
loop_
_entity_poly.entity_id
_entity_poly.type
_entity_poly.pdbx_seq_one_letter_code
_entity_poly.pdbx_strand_id
1 'polypeptide(L)'
;MDKDRGGLGVASLYALNRGLLIKWFWKFFNQKSSLWAKVIKAIHGEDGGVDSMNISGVRTCWKSVINEIKSLKSQGVNVTDFMRLKLGNGNTMYFWNDNWHGDGAFKDLFSRLYALENSKEVKDKWSWSLESSGEFLVAFIQRVINEKRI
;
A
#
# COMPACT_ATOMS: atom_id res chain seq x y z
N MET A 1 6.16 -27.91 -27.41
CA MET A 1 6.69 -28.47 -26.14
C MET A 1 6.24 -27.53 -25.05
N ASP A 2 5.05 -27.77 -24.51
CA ASP A 2 4.37 -26.93 -23.53
C ASP A 2 5.04 -27.00 -22.15
N LYS A 3 5.22 -25.83 -21.56
CA LYS A 3 5.70 -25.65 -20.18
C LYS A 3 4.52 -25.55 -19.19
N ASP A 4 3.35 -26.05 -19.59
CA ASP A 4 2.05 -25.88 -18.90
C ASP A 4 1.76 -26.95 -17.84
N ARG A 5 2.77 -27.71 -17.40
CA ARG A 5 2.62 -28.70 -16.32
C ARG A 5 3.70 -28.57 -15.26
N GLY A 6 3.96 -27.35 -14.82
CA GLY A 6 4.75 -27.07 -13.61
C GLY A 6 3.99 -27.46 -12.33
N GLY A 7 3.76 -28.76 -12.16
CA GLY A 7 3.19 -29.35 -10.95
C GLY A 7 4.20 -29.34 -9.82
N LEU A 8 3.95 -28.49 -8.82
CA LEU A 8 4.19 -28.69 -7.40
C LEU A 8 3.48 -27.48 -6.76
N GLY A 9 2.71 -27.65 -5.69
CA GLY A 9 1.99 -26.56 -5.01
C GLY A 9 2.88 -25.46 -4.40
N VAL A 10 4.12 -25.33 -4.85
CA VAL A 10 5.01 -24.21 -4.63
C VAL A 10 4.58 -23.10 -5.60
N ALA A 11 3.80 -22.17 -5.09
CA ALA A 11 4.04 -20.74 -5.29
C ALA A 11 5.14 -20.43 -6.34
N SER A 12 4.78 -20.14 -7.60
CA SER A 12 5.81 -19.88 -8.63
C SER A 12 6.80 -18.83 -8.11
N LEU A 13 8.11 -19.09 -8.21
CA LEU A 13 9.15 -18.17 -7.72
C LEU A 13 8.95 -16.76 -8.30
N TYR A 14 8.45 -16.73 -9.53
CA TYR A 14 8.00 -15.53 -10.20
C TYR A 14 6.89 -14.79 -9.43
N ALA A 15 5.77 -15.43 -9.09
CA ALA A 15 4.71 -14.80 -8.31
C ALA A 15 5.15 -14.41 -6.88
N LEU A 16 6.07 -15.18 -6.27
CA LEU A 16 6.65 -14.84 -4.97
C LEU A 16 7.49 -13.56 -5.04
N ASN A 17 8.34 -13.43 -6.05
CA ASN A 17 9.15 -12.23 -6.27
C ASN A 17 8.28 -10.98 -6.49
N ARG A 18 7.20 -11.10 -7.27
CA ARG A 18 6.23 -10.02 -7.48
C ARG A 18 5.53 -9.65 -6.17
N GLY A 19 5.09 -10.64 -5.40
CA GLY A 19 4.49 -10.42 -4.09
C GLY A 19 5.41 -9.70 -3.10
N LEU A 20 6.73 -9.94 -3.15
CA LEU A 20 7.72 -9.21 -2.35
C LEU A 20 7.86 -7.74 -2.77
N LEU A 21 7.86 -7.45 -4.08
CA LEU A 21 7.88 -6.06 -4.57
C LEU A 21 6.63 -5.30 -4.10
N ILE A 22 5.46 -5.93 -4.16
CA ILE A 22 4.22 -5.33 -3.67
C ILE A 22 4.24 -5.17 -2.14
N LYS A 23 4.87 -6.08 -1.40
CA LYS A 23 5.07 -5.92 0.05
C LYS A 23 5.88 -4.67 0.37
N TRP A 24 6.93 -4.38 -0.40
CA TRP A 24 7.73 -3.16 -0.25
C TRP A 24 6.93 -1.91 -0.58
N PHE A 25 6.10 -1.96 -1.63
CA PHE A 25 5.15 -0.91 -1.94
C PHE A 25 4.19 -0.64 -0.78
N TRP A 26 3.64 -1.69 -0.17
CA TRP A 26 2.79 -1.56 1.03
C TRP A 26 3.51 -0.98 2.24
N LYS A 27 4.74 -1.44 2.50
CA LYS A 27 5.55 -0.90 3.59
C LYS A 27 5.81 0.59 3.45
N PHE A 28 5.93 1.12 2.23
CA PHE A 28 6.17 2.54 2.02
C PHE A 28 5.04 3.40 2.56
N PHE A 29 3.79 3.05 2.24
CA PHE A 29 2.62 3.77 2.75
C PHE A 29 2.37 3.53 4.24
N ASN A 30 2.75 2.37 4.75
CA ASN A 30 2.53 1.99 6.15
C ASN A 30 3.62 2.51 7.11
N GLN A 31 4.87 2.67 6.65
CA GLN A 31 6.03 3.07 7.47
C GLN A 31 6.49 4.50 7.16
N LYS A 32 5.55 5.45 7.09
CA LYS A 32 5.81 6.85 6.69
C LYS A 32 6.92 7.55 7.49
N SER A 33 7.12 7.17 8.76
CA SER A 33 8.12 7.78 9.66
C SER A 33 9.52 7.18 9.55
N SER A 34 9.68 6.05 8.87
CA SER A 34 10.97 5.37 8.73
C SER A 34 11.95 6.15 7.86
N LEU A 35 13.25 6.05 8.17
CA LEU A 35 14.29 6.77 7.42
C LEU A 35 14.29 6.41 5.93
N TRP A 36 14.12 5.14 5.59
CA TRP A 36 14.10 4.71 4.20
C TRP A 36 12.91 5.31 3.44
N ALA A 37 11.71 5.35 4.06
CA ALA A 37 10.54 5.96 3.43
C ALA A 37 10.74 7.46 3.22
N LYS A 38 11.35 8.16 4.19
CA LYS A 38 11.72 9.59 4.05
C LYS A 38 12.73 9.82 2.91
N VAL A 39 13.72 8.95 2.75
CA VAL A 39 14.70 9.04 1.65
C VAL A 39 14.00 8.84 0.30
N ILE A 40 13.12 7.84 0.19
CA ILE A 40 12.33 7.63 -1.03
C ILE A 40 11.48 8.86 -1.34
N LYS A 41 10.82 9.45 -0.34
CA LYS A 41 10.03 10.67 -0.51
C LYS A 41 10.86 11.87 -0.96
N ALA A 42 12.06 12.03 -0.39
CA ALA A 42 12.96 13.12 -0.76
C ALA A 42 13.45 13.00 -2.21
N ILE A 43 13.65 11.78 -2.72
CA ILE A 43 14.12 11.53 -4.09
C ILE A 43 12.97 11.54 -5.11
N HIS A 44 11.82 10.97 -4.74
CA HIS A 44 10.75 10.64 -5.69
C HIS A 44 9.44 11.40 -5.47
N GLY A 45 9.32 12.23 -4.42
CA GLY A 45 8.10 12.93 -4.03
C GLY A 45 7.31 12.21 -2.93
N GLU A 46 6.34 12.89 -2.32
CA GLU A 46 5.56 12.37 -1.18
C GLU A 46 4.81 11.05 -1.47
N ASP A 47 4.42 10.83 -2.72
CA ASP A 47 3.77 9.63 -3.22
C ASP A 47 4.77 8.52 -3.61
N GLY A 48 6.08 8.79 -3.56
CA GLY A 48 7.12 7.87 -4.01
C GLY A 48 7.18 7.72 -5.54
N GLY A 49 6.60 8.66 -6.30
CA GLY A 49 6.60 8.63 -7.77
C GLY A 49 5.59 7.64 -8.38
N VAL A 50 4.55 7.27 -7.63
CA VAL A 50 3.47 6.38 -8.08
C VAL A 50 2.71 6.98 -9.25
N ASP A 51 2.37 8.26 -9.15
CA ASP A 51 1.64 8.98 -10.20
C ASP A 51 2.57 9.62 -11.24
N SER A 52 3.89 9.58 -11.00
CA SER A 52 4.87 10.10 -11.94
C SER A 52 4.89 9.27 -13.24
N MET A 53 4.73 9.93 -14.39
CA MET A 53 4.84 9.27 -15.70
C MET A 53 6.27 8.78 -15.96
N ASN A 54 7.28 9.50 -15.46
CA ASN A 54 8.70 9.21 -15.67
C ASN A 54 9.49 9.32 -14.36
N ILE A 55 9.84 8.18 -13.75
CA ILE A 55 10.92 8.14 -12.76
C ILE A 55 12.23 8.19 -13.56
N SER A 56 12.72 9.39 -13.87
CA SER A 56 14.02 9.59 -14.52
C SER A 56 15.17 9.37 -13.53
N GLY A 57 16.34 8.93 -14.01
CA GLY A 57 17.52 8.63 -13.19
C GLY A 57 17.86 7.14 -13.01
N VAL A 58 18.97 6.90 -12.28
CA VAL A 58 19.65 5.61 -12.01
C VAL A 58 18.66 4.48 -11.69
N ARG A 59 18.93 3.25 -12.16
CA ARG A 59 18.12 2.06 -11.82
C ARG A 59 18.19 1.79 -10.31
N THR A 60 17.23 2.32 -9.54
CA THR A 60 17.11 2.06 -8.11
C THR A 60 16.20 0.86 -7.84
N CYS A 61 16.38 0.21 -6.68
CA CYS A 61 15.48 -0.84 -6.22
C CYS A 61 14.03 -0.36 -6.12
N TRP A 62 13.82 0.90 -5.73
CA TRP A 62 12.49 1.51 -5.65
C TRP A 62 11.81 1.62 -7.02
N LYS A 63 12.57 1.95 -8.07
CA LYS A 63 12.06 1.98 -9.44
C LYS A 63 11.57 0.61 -9.91
N SER A 64 12.24 -0.48 -9.50
CA SER A 64 11.75 -1.84 -9.76
C SER A 64 10.41 -2.13 -9.09
N VAL A 65 10.20 -1.62 -7.87
CA VAL A 65 8.90 -1.71 -7.17
C VAL A 65 7.83 -0.96 -7.97
N ILE A 66 8.06 0.31 -8.33
CA ILE A 66 7.06 1.11 -9.06
C ILE A 66 6.75 0.52 -10.44
N ASN A 67 7.77 0.04 -11.16
CA ASN A 67 7.58 -0.60 -12.46
C ASN A 67 6.72 -1.86 -12.35
N GLU A 68 6.87 -2.65 -11.29
CA GLU A 68 6.03 -3.81 -11.03
C GLU A 68 4.57 -3.41 -10.78
N ILE A 69 4.33 -2.37 -9.98
CA ILE A 69 2.97 -1.85 -9.74
C ILE A 69 2.33 -1.38 -11.05
N LYS A 70 3.08 -0.67 -11.90
CA LYS A 70 2.62 -0.24 -13.22
C LYS A 70 2.36 -1.42 -14.15
N SER A 71 3.23 -2.43 -14.15
CA SER A 71 3.05 -3.67 -14.91
C SER A 71 1.74 -4.37 -14.51
N LEU A 72 1.49 -4.54 -13.21
CA LEU A 72 0.25 -5.12 -12.69
C LEU A 72 -0.97 -4.31 -13.09
N LYS A 73 -0.90 -2.98 -12.98
CA LYS A 73 -1.98 -2.08 -13.41
C LYS A 73 -2.30 -2.26 -14.89
N SER A 74 -1.28 -2.39 -15.75
CA SER A 74 -1.45 -2.67 -17.18
C SER A 74 -2.08 -4.04 -17.46
N GLN A 75 -1.92 -5.00 -16.53
CA GLN A 75 -2.51 -6.34 -16.58
C GLN A 75 -3.88 -6.42 -15.88
N GLY A 76 -4.49 -5.26 -15.55
CA GLY A 76 -5.81 -5.18 -14.92
C GLY A 76 -5.80 -5.52 -13.42
N VAL A 77 -4.66 -5.44 -12.76
CA VAL A 77 -4.52 -5.57 -11.30
C VAL A 77 -4.05 -4.24 -10.73
N ASN A 78 -4.99 -3.44 -10.25
CA ASN A 78 -4.63 -2.21 -9.56
C ASN A 78 -4.32 -2.51 -8.08
N VAL A 79 -3.04 -2.53 -7.73
CA VAL A 79 -2.57 -2.89 -6.38
C VAL A 79 -3.16 -1.98 -5.31
N THR A 80 -3.37 -0.71 -5.62
CA THR A 80 -3.93 0.27 -4.68
C THR A 80 -5.38 -0.05 -4.29
N ASP A 81 -6.14 -0.76 -5.12
CA ASP A 81 -7.54 -1.12 -4.81
C ASP A 81 -7.63 -2.09 -3.61
N PHE A 82 -6.55 -2.83 -3.37
CA PHE A 82 -6.41 -3.75 -2.25
C PHE A 82 -5.84 -3.06 -1.00
N MET A 83 -5.46 -1.80 -1.10
CA MET A 83 -4.94 -0.99 -0.01
C MET A 83 -6.05 -0.09 0.50
N ARG A 84 -6.52 -0.33 1.72
CA ARG A 84 -7.55 0.49 2.34
C ARG A 84 -6.98 1.17 3.55
N LEU A 85 -7.17 2.48 3.66
CA LEU A 85 -6.91 3.18 4.91
C LEU A 85 -7.85 2.61 5.99
N LYS A 86 -7.29 1.90 6.96
CA LYS A 86 -7.99 1.44 8.15
C LYS A 86 -7.73 2.45 9.25
N LEU A 87 -8.80 3.08 9.68
CA LEU A 87 -8.82 3.89 10.88
C LEU A 87 -8.55 2.95 12.07
N GLY A 88 -7.46 3.17 12.81
CA GLY A 88 -7.20 2.44 14.07
C GLY A 88 -5.79 1.83 14.21
N ASN A 89 -4.90 2.57 14.88
CA ASN A 89 -3.80 2.06 15.71
C ASN A 89 -3.15 3.14 16.60
N GLY A 90 -3.29 4.41 16.28
CA GLY A 90 -2.70 5.43 17.16
C GLY A 90 -1.24 5.82 16.85
N ASN A 91 -0.72 5.90 15.60
CA ASN A 91 0.65 6.45 15.38
C ASN A 91 0.92 7.53 14.29
N THR A 92 0.04 7.85 13.32
CA THR A 92 0.45 8.75 12.20
C THR A 92 -0.45 9.92 11.82
N MET A 93 -1.77 9.83 11.92
CA MET A 93 -2.71 10.93 11.69
C MET A 93 -3.91 10.78 12.63
N TYR A 94 -4.44 11.84 13.21
CA TYR A 94 -5.56 11.81 14.15
C TYR A 94 -6.89 12.04 13.42
N PHE A 95 -7.79 11.06 13.47
CA PHE A 95 -9.13 11.14 12.88
C PHE A 95 -9.85 12.45 13.22
N TRP A 96 -9.83 12.86 14.48
CA TRP A 96 -10.51 14.06 14.92
C TRP A 96 -9.72 15.35 14.74
N ASN A 97 -8.39 15.28 14.82
CA ASN A 97 -7.56 16.48 14.94
C ASN A 97 -6.89 16.88 13.62
N ASP A 98 -6.75 15.97 12.66
CA ASP A 98 -6.10 16.27 11.39
C ASP A 98 -7.13 16.67 10.32
N ASN A 99 -6.69 17.49 9.37
CA ASN A 99 -7.54 18.00 8.29
C ASN A 99 -7.61 16.98 7.15
N TRP A 100 -8.76 16.33 7.00
CA TRP A 100 -8.96 15.25 6.03
C TRP A 100 -9.25 15.74 4.61
N HIS A 101 -9.84 16.93 4.47
CA HIS A 101 -10.38 17.39 3.19
C HIS A 101 -10.27 18.91 2.96
N GLY A 102 -9.42 19.62 3.70
CA GLY A 102 -9.29 21.07 3.57
C GLY A 102 -10.38 21.87 4.29
N ASP A 103 -11.53 21.27 4.58
CA ASP A 103 -12.65 21.88 5.32
C ASP A 103 -12.43 21.98 6.84
N GLY A 104 -11.26 21.54 7.33
CA GLY A 104 -10.89 21.61 8.75
C GLY A 104 -10.89 20.23 9.42
N ALA A 105 -10.49 20.19 10.68
CA ALA A 105 -10.45 18.96 11.46
C ALA A 105 -11.87 18.52 11.84
N PHE A 106 -12.13 17.20 11.89
CA PHE A 106 -13.47 16.70 12.19
C PHE A 106 -13.98 17.08 13.59
N LYS A 107 -13.09 17.35 14.55
CA LYS A 107 -13.47 17.88 15.87
C LYS A 107 -14.18 19.24 15.76
N ASP A 108 -13.82 20.04 14.76
CA ASP A 108 -14.35 21.39 14.58
C ASP A 108 -15.69 21.32 13.82
N LEU A 109 -15.75 20.44 12.82
CA LEU A 109 -16.97 20.20 12.02
C LEU A 109 -18.05 19.43 12.80
N PHE A 110 -17.67 18.52 13.70
CA PHE A 110 -18.58 17.64 14.43
C PHE A 110 -18.31 17.66 15.95
N SER A 111 -18.21 18.86 16.51
CA SER A 111 -17.84 19.12 17.91
C SER A 111 -18.74 18.40 18.94
N ARG A 112 -20.03 18.23 18.66
CA ARG A 112 -20.94 17.47 19.54
C ARG A 112 -20.67 15.97 19.54
N LEU A 113 -20.28 15.41 18.40
CA LEU A 113 -19.92 13.99 18.27
C LEU A 113 -18.55 13.73 18.92
N TYR A 114 -17.60 14.65 18.72
CA TYR A 114 -16.30 14.62 19.39
C TYR A 114 -16.40 14.67 20.93
N ALA A 115 -17.34 15.44 21.47
CA ALA A 115 -17.56 15.51 22.92
C ALA A 115 -18.05 14.18 23.53
N LEU A 116 -18.79 13.40 22.75
CA LEU A 116 -19.34 12.09 23.15
C LEU A 116 -18.38 10.93 22.90
N GLU A 117 -17.36 11.14 22.05
CA GLU A 117 -16.38 10.11 21.72
C GLU A 117 -15.38 9.91 22.86
N ASN A 118 -15.25 8.67 23.32
CA ASN A 118 -14.29 8.29 24.35
C ASN A 118 -12.87 8.10 23.77
N SER A 119 -12.76 7.78 22.48
CA SER A 119 -11.49 7.57 21.77
C SER A 119 -11.16 8.74 20.83
N LYS A 120 -10.64 9.83 21.41
CA LYS A 120 -10.30 11.05 20.65
C LYS A 120 -9.00 10.95 19.85
N GLU A 121 -8.24 9.88 20.04
CA GLU A 121 -6.95 9.61 19.41
C GLU A 121 -6.98 8.39 18.47
N VAL A 122 -7.96 8.31 17.58
CA VAL A 122 -7.96 7.29 16.53
C VAL A 122 -6.93 7.68 15.49
N LYS A 123 -5.90 6.84 15.27
CA LYS A 123 -4.92 7.10 14.21
C LYS A 123 -4.93 6.10 13.06
N ASP A 124 -4.53 6.57 11.89
CA ASP A 124 -4.72 5.85 10.64
C ASP A 124 -3.57 4.91 10.29
N LYS A 125 -3.90 3.81 9.62
CA LYS A 125 -2.95 2.83 9.07
C LYS A 125 -3.44 2.36 7.71
N TRP A 126 -2.54 2.16 6.76
CA TRP A 126 -2.91 1.44 5.53
C TRP A 126 -3.05 -0.06 5.84
N SER A 127 -4.25 -0.58 5.67
CA SER A 127 -4.56 -2.00 5.75
C SER A 127 -4.65 -2.63 4.38
N TRP A 128 -4.44 -3.93 4.33
CA TRP A 128 -4.68 -4.73 3.15
C TRP A 128 -6.09 -5.32 3.20
N SER A 129 -6.90 -5.12 2.16
CA SER A 129 -8.32 -5.50 2.16
C SER A 129 -8.58 -6.94 1.72
N LEU A 130 -7.55 -7.67 1.29
CA LEU A 130 -7.70 -9.08 0.93
C LEU A 130 -7.74 -9.99 2.17
N GLU A 131 -7.48 -9.43 3.36
CA GLU A 131 -7.45 -10.16 4.63
C GLU A 131 -8.33 -9.47 5.68
N SER A 132 -8.95 -10.25 6.57
CA SER A 132 -9.69 -9.73 7.73
C SER A 132 -8.78 -9.08 8.78
N SER A 133 -7.50 -9.47 8.85
CA SER A 133 -6.51 -8.89 9.77
C SER A 133 -6.11 -7.45 9.40
N GLY A 134 -6.15 -7.13 8.10
CA GLY A 134 -5.66 -5.88 7.56
C GLY A 134 -4.14 -5.83 7.34
N GLU A 135 -3.44 -6.97 7.42
CA GLU A 135 -2.00 -7.05 7.14
C GLU A 135 -1.69 -7.52 5.70
N PHE A 136 -0.52 -7.14 5.20
CA PHE A 136 -0.07 -7.61 3.90
C PHE A 136 0.56 -9.01 3.99
N LEU A 137 -0.07 -9.98 3.32
CA LEU A 137 0.46 -11.33 3.16
C LEU A 137 0.79 -11.63 1.69
N VAL A 138 2.05 -12.01 1.46
CA VAL A 138 2.58 -12.35 0.11
C VAL A 138 1.78 -13.49 -0.53
N ALA A 139 1.37 -14.48 0.25
CA ALA A 139 0.63 -15.65 -0.21
C ALA A 139 -0.73 -15.30 -0.87
N PHE A 140 -1.38 -14.25 -0.39
CA PHE A 140 -2.70 -13.83 -0.88
C PHE A 140 -2.60 -13.12 -2.23
N ILE A 141 -1.64 -12.21 -2.38
CA ILE A 141 -1.32 -11.62 -3.68
C ILE A 141 -0.89 -12.68 -4.68
N GLN A 142 -0.09 -13.65 -4.25
CA GLN A 142 0.32 -14.73 -5.11
C GLN A 142 -0.88 -15.52 -5.63
N ARG A 143 -1.91 -15.75 -4.80
CA ARG A 143 -3.16 -16.36 -5.24
C ARG A 143 -3.85 -15.52 -6.32
N VAL A 144 -3.96 -14.20 -6.13
CA VAL A 144 -4.55 -13.27 -7.12
C VAL A 144 -3.77 -13.25 -8.44
N ILE A 145 -2.43 -13.24 -8.37
CA ILE A 145 -1.54 -13.28 -9.53
C ILE A 145 -1.71 -14.60 -10.29
N ASN A 146 -1.73 -15.73 -9.58
CA ASN A 146 -1.90 -17.05 -10.16
C ASN A 146 -3.30 -17.26 -10.76
N GLU A 147 -4.36 -16.80 -10.09
CA GLU A 147 -5.76 -16.88 -10.57
C GLU A 147 -5.94 -16.08 -11.88
N LYS A 148 -5.28 -14.93 -12.00
CA LYS A 148 -5.31 -14.13 -13.23
C LYS A 148 -4.28 -14.59 -14.28
N ARG A 149 -3.51 -15.65 -14.02
CA ARG A 149 -2.42 -16.18 -14.88
C ARG A 149 -1.39 -15.12 -15.29
N ILE A 150 -0.99 -14.25 -14.36
CA ILE A 150 -0.08 -13.11 -14.62
C ILE A 150 1.34 -13.39 -14.14
#